data_AF-A0A5M6CIV6-F1
#
_entry.id   AF-A0A5M6CIV6-F1
#
_cell.length_a   1.000
_cell.length_b   1.000
_cell.length_c   1.000
_cell.angle_alpha   90.00
_cell.angle_beta   90.00
_cell.angle_gamma   90.00
#
_symmetry.space_group_name_H-M   'P 1'
#
loop_
_entity.id
_entity.type
_entity.pdbx_description
1 polymer ?
#
loop_
_entity_poly.entity_id
_entity_poly.type
_entity_poly.pdbx_seq_one_letter_code
_entity_poly.pdbx_strand_id
1 'polypeptide(L)' 'MPNTKHSHHEEAANHHEAAAKHHRSAHKAHMEDNDDTAASHAHAATGHAQNAKTHANEASKKHAEKHSSKESKK' A
#
# COMPACT_ATOMS: atom_id res chain seq x y z
N MET A 1 -15.33 10.30 21.95
CA MET A 1 -14.17 10.54 21.06
C MET A 1 -14.12 9.40 20.05
N PRO A 2 -14.33 9.62 18.75
CA PRO A 2 -14.19 8.55 17.78
C PRO A 2 -12.72 8.16 17.73
N ASN A 3 -12.40 7.02 18.34
CA ASN A 3 -11.11 6.38 18.24
C ASN A 3 -11.03 5.79 16.82
N THR A 4 -10.80 6.63 15.82
CA THR A 4 -10.35 6.23 14.50
C THR A 4 -9.00 5.57 14.72
N LYS A 5 -9.02 4.27 15.02
CA LYS A 5 -7.86 3.41 14.91
C LYS A 5 -7.47 3.50 13.44
N HIS A 6 -6.64 4.48 13.07
CA HIS A 6 -5.93 4.50 11.80
C HIS A 6 -5.19 3.18 11.76
N SER A 7 -5.83 2.21 11.10
CA SER A 7 -5.27 0.89 10.97
C SER A 7 -4.31 1.04 9.82
N HIS A 8 -3.06 0.67 10.04
CA HIS A 8 -2.07 0.51 8.99
C HIS A 8 -2.62 -0.33 7.81
N HIS A 9 -3.62 -1.18 8.07
CA HIS A 9 -4.42 -1.87 7.06
C HIS A 9 -5.29 -0.97 6.17
N GLU A 10 -5.94 0.06 6.72
CA GLU A 10 -6.79 0.99 5.96
C GLU A 10 -5.93 1.89 5.07
N GLU A 11 -4.82 2.43 5.59
CA GLU A 11 -3.87 3.20 4.78
C GLU A 11 -3.22 2.33 3.69
N ALA A 12 -2.82 1.09 4.02
CA ALA A 12 -2.30 0.16 3.02
C ALA A 12 -3.35 -0.16 1.94
N ALA A 13 -4.62 -0.37 2.31
CA ALA A 13 -5.69 -0.61 1.36
C ALA A 13 -5.92 0.59 0.43
N ASN A 14 -5.97 1.80 0.97
CA ASN A 14 -6.11 3.03 0.19
C ASN A 14 -4.93 3.21 -0.78
N HIS A 15 -3.71 2.97 -0.34
CA HIS A 15 -2.53 3.02 -1.22
C HIS A 15 -2.56 1.93 -2.30
N HIS A 16 -2.99 0.71 -1.97
CA HIS A 16 -3.17 -0.34 -2.98
C HIS A 16 -4.26 0.01 -4.00
N GLU A 17 -5.36 0.63 -3.57
CA GLU A 17 -6.42 1.06 -4.48
C GLU A 17 -5.93 2.17 -5.42
N ALA A 18 -5.19 3.16 -4.89
CA ALA A 18 -4.56 4.20 -5.69
C ALA A 18 -3.56 3.61 -6.70
N ALA A 19 -2.70 2.67 -6.26
CA ALA A 19 -1.78 1.97 -7.13
C ALA A 19 -2.51 1.20 -8.26
N ALA A 20 -3.59 0.49 -7.92
CA ALA A 20 -4.39 -0.23 -8.90
C ALA A 20 -5.05 0.71 -9.92
N LYS A 21 -5.56 1.87 -9.48
CA LYS A 21 -6.09 2.92 -10.36
C LYS A 21 -5.00 3.41 -11.33
N HIS A 22 -3.81 3.72 -10.83
CA HIS A 22 -2.70 4.16 -11.68
C HIS A 22 -2.22 3.07 -12.64
N HIS A 23 -2.14 1.80 -12.23
CA HIS A 23 -1.83 0.70 -13.16
C HIS A 23 -2.87 0.55 -14.27
N ARG A 24 -4.16 0.72 -13.96
CA ARG A 24 -5.23 0.71 -14.98
C ARG A 24 -5.09 1.89 -15.94
N SER A 25 -4.80 3.08 -15.43
CA SER A 25 -4.55 4.26 -16.28
C SER A 25 -3.29 4.08 -17.12
N ALA A 26 -2.23 3.48 -16.58
CA ALA A 26 -1.01 3.18 -17.31
C ALA A 26 -1.29 2.20 -18.47
N HIS A 27 -2.04 1.13 -18.20
CA HIS A 27 -2.46 0.18 -19.22
C HIS A 27 -3.29 0.88 -20.30
N LYS A 28 -4.23 1.75 -19.92
CA LYS A 28 -5.03 2.51 -20.89
C LYS A 28 -4.15 3.43 -21.75
N ALA A 29 -3.25 4.20 -21.13
CA ALA A 29 -2.34 5.08 -21.86
C ALA A 29 -1.42 4.30 -22.83
N HIS A 30 -0.94 3.12 -22.43
CA HIS A 30 -0.18 2.24 -23.31
C HIS A 30 -1.02 1.69 -24.47
N MET A 31 -2.33 1.44 -24.27
CA MET A 31 -3.24 1.09 -25.38
C MET A 31 -3.49 2.27 -26.33
N GLU A 32 -3.29 3.50 -25.86
CA GLU A 32 -3.41 4.74 -26.64
C GLU A 32 -2.06 5.19 -27.23
N ASP A 33 -1.04 4.30 -27.26
CA ASP A 33 0.33 4.57 -27.72
C ASP A 33 1.03 5.74 -26.98
N ASN A 34 0.56 6.06 -25.77
CA ASN A 34 1.09 7.12 -24.91
C ASN A 34 2.01 6.54 -23.82
N ASP A 35 3.17 6.05 -24.25
CA ASP A 35 4.14 5.39 -23.37
C ASP A 35 4.70 6.29 -22.26
N ASP A 36 4.91 7.59 -22.52
CA ASP A 36 5.36 8.55 -21.49
C ASP A 36 4.36 8.68 -20.34
N THR A 37 3.06 8.72 -20.67
CA THR A 37 1.98 8.79 -19.69
C THR A 37 1.81 7.45 -18.98
N ALA A 38 1.95 6.34 -19.71
CA ALA A 38 1.93 5.00 -19.14
C ALA A 38 3.07 4.81 -18.12
N ALA A 39 4.29 5.21 -18.46
CA ALA A 39 5.46 5.14 -17.59
C ALA A 39 5.27 6.00 -16.33
N SER A 40 4.75 7.23 -16.49
CA SER A 40 4.46 8.13 -15.37
C SER A 40 3.44 7.54 -14.40
N HIS A 41 2.35 6.96 -14.93
CA HIS A 41 1.34 6.30 -14.10
C HIS A 41 1.87 5.00 -13.48
N ALA A 42 2.66 4.19 -14.18
CA ALA A 42 3.27 2.99 -13.64
C ALA A 42 4.26 3.32 -12.50
N HIS A 43 5.01 4.42 -12.64
CA HIS A 43 5.91 4.91 -11.62
C HIS A 43 5.15 5.37 -10.37
N ALA A 44 4.09 6.16 -10.55
CA ALA A 44 3.21 6.59 -9.44
C ALA A 44 2.55 5.39 -8.74
N ALA A 45 2.07 4.41 -9.50
CA ALA A 45 1.51 3.19 -8.96
C ALA A 45 2.51 2.42 -8.10
N THR A 46 3.76 2.33 -8.56
CA THR A 46 4.85 1.67 -7.83
C THR A 46 5.16 2.38 -6.52
N GLY A 47 5.19 3.73 -6.52
CA GLY A 47 5.37 4.51 -5.30
C GLY A 47 4.28 4.23 -4.26
N HIS A 48 3.01 4.22 -4.68
CA HIS A 48 1.90 3.86 -3.80
C HIS A 48 1.98 2.42 -3.29
N ALA A 49 2.36 1.46 -4.15
CA ALA A 49 2.54 0.06 -3.75
C ALA A 49 3.67 -0.10 -2.71
N GLN A 50 4.77 0.66 -2.84
CA GLN A 50 5.84 0.67 -1.85
C GLN A 50 5.37 1.24 -0.51
N ASN A 51 4.63 2.34 -0.50
CA ASN A 51 4.06 2.90 0.72
C ASN A 51 3.10 1.91 1.39
N ALA A 52 2.19 1.30 0.63
CA ALA A 52 1.29 0.26 1.13
C ALA A 52 2.07 -0.89 1.79
N LYS A 53 3.14 -1.35 1.13
CA LYS A 53 4.01 -2.41 1.65
C LYS A 53 4.72 -2.00 2.94
N THR A 54 5.18 -0.75 3.04
CA THR A 54 5.78 -0.21 4.28
C THR A 54 4.77 -0.22 5.42
N HIS A 55 3.55 0.27 5.21
CA HIS A 55 2.49 0.23 6.22
C HIS A 55 2.10 -1.20 6.59
N ALA A 56 1.98 -2.11 5.61
CA ALA A 56 1.69 -3.52 5.86
C ALA A 56 2.81 -4.21 6.66
N ASN A 57 4.08 -3.89 6.38
CA ASN A 57 5.23 -4.37 7.14
C ASN A 57 5.23 -3.83 8.58
N GLU A 58 4.96 -2.54 8.77
CA GLU A 58 4.83 -1.91 10.09
C GLU A 58 3.69 -2.54 10.91
N ALA A 59 2.54 -2.80 10.27
CA ALA A 59 1.42 -3.51 10.88
C ALA A 59 1.82 -4.93 11.31
N SER A 60 2.49 -5.65 10.41
CA SER A 60 2.95 -7.03 10.64
C SER A 60 4.00 -7.08 11.75
N LYS A 61 4.95 -6.14 11.79
CA LYS A 61 5.94 -6.00 12.87
C LYS A 61 5.26 -5.73 14.21
N LYS A 62 4.35 -4.75 14.29
CA LYS A 62 3.61 -4.45 15.53
C LYS A 62 2.78 -5.65 16.00
N HIS A 63 2.22 -6.42 15.08
CA HIS A 63 1.54 -7.66 15.41
C HIS A 63 2.53 -8.71 15.95
N ALA A 64 3.66 -8.92 15.27
CA ALA A 64 4.71 -9.82 15.71
C ALA A 64 5.29 -9.43 17.09
N GLU A 65 5.55 -8.15 17.35
CA GLU A 65 6.01 -7.65 18.65
C GLU A 65 4.98 -7.86 19.76
N LYS A 66 3.67 -7.67 19.46
CA LYS A 66 2.57 -8.01 20.39
C LYS A 66 2.47 -9.50 20.69
N HIS A 67 2.86 -10.37 19.76
CA HIS A 67 2.85 -11.82 19.96
C HIS A 67 4.15 -12.32 20.62
N SER A 68 5.30 -11.74 20.29
CA SER A 68 6.59 -12.06 20.90
C SER A 68 6.65 -11.63 22.38
N SER A 69 5.99 -10.53 22.74
CA SER A 69 5.86 -10.09 24.15
C SER A 69 4.86 -10.90 24.97
N LYS A 70 4.07 -11.78 24.35
CA LYS A 70 3.17 -12.72 25.06
C LYS A 70 3.81 -14.09 25.31
N GLU A 71 4.90 -14.43 24.61
CA GLU A 71 5.57 -15.72 24.76
C GLU A 71 6.58 -15.75 25.93
N SER A 72 6.96 -14.60 26.52
CA SER A 72 7.90 -14.56 27.66
C SER A 72 7.25 -14.74 29.05
N LYS A 73 6.00 -15.21 29.12
CA LYS A 73 5.26 -15.42 30.38
C LYS A 73 4.76 -16.85 30.56
N LYS A 74 5.50 -17.85 30.10
CA LYS A 74 5.21 -19.25 30.41
C LYS A 74 6.39 -19.95 31.05
#